data_AF-A0A497I0Y3-F1
#
_entry.id   AF-A0A497I0Y3-F1
#
_cell.length_a   1.000
_cell.length_b   1.000
_cell.length_c   1.000
_cell.angle_alpha   90.00
_cell.angle_beta   90.00
_cell.angle_gamma   90.00
#
_symmetry.space_group_name_H-M   'P 1'
#
loop_
_entity.id
_entity.type
_entity.pdbx_description
1 polymer ?
#
loop_
_entity_poly.entity_id
_entity_poly.type
_entity_poly.pdbx_seq_one_letter_code
_entity_poly.pdbx_strand_id
1 'polypeptide(L)'
;GYSKSILDGKELIEIEVPDAFYCVIKLSKGKFEVKKEKAKDPCLAFSMPFKLFKEMVLGKHKIIWALSDKSVRIKSCKQGISLSDWTTILEILVCIQDLAEMNPEMWRFWETCG
;
A
#
# COMPACT_ATOMS: atom_id res chain seq x y z
N GLY A 1 16.97 17.23 -17.33
CA GLY A 1 15.55 17.59 -17.25
C GLY A 1 14.83 16.47 -16.55
N TYR A 2 14.06 16.76 -15.50
CA TYR A 2 13.28 15.73 -14.81
C TYR A 2 12.26 15.17 -15.81
N SER A 3 12.50 13.95 -16.29
CA SER A 3 11.50 13.21 -17.03
C SER A 3 10.29 13.03 -16.11
N LYS A 4 9.12 13.38 -16.62
CA LYS A 4 7.86 13.19 -15.91
C LYS A 4 7.74 11.69 -15.57
N SER A 5 7.72 11.35 -14.28
CA SER A 5 7.59 9.95 -13.85
C SER A 5 6.35 9.34 -14.51
N ILE A 6 6.47 8.12 -15.04
CA ILE A 6 5.36 7.41 -15.67
C ILE A 6 4.23 7.09 -14.68
N LEU A 7 4.51 7.21 -13.38
CA LEU A 7 3.58 7.04 -12.28
C LEU A 7 2.67 8.25 -12.08
N ASP A 8 3.03 9.42 -12.61
CA ASP A 8 2.18 10.62 -12.47
C ASP A 8 0.86 10.45 -13.23
N GLY A 9 -0.24 10.56 -12.49
CA GLY A 9 -1.60 10.31 -12.97
C GLY A 9 -2.10 8.88 -12.79
N LYS A 10 -1.26 7.95 -12.30
CA LYS A 10 -1.59 6.53 -12.12
C LYS A 10 -2.14 6.23 -10.72
N GLU A 11 -3.03 5.24 -10.67
CA GLU A 11 -3.40 4.54 -9.44
C GLU A 11 -2.25 3.58 -9.11
N LEU A 12 -1.54 3.83 -8.02
CA LEU A 12 -0.33 3.08 -7.71
C LEU A 12 -0.66 1.80 -6.95
N ILE A 13 -1.38 1.96 -5.85
CA ILE A 13 -1.61 0.88 -4.90
C ILE A 13 -3.10 0.80 -4.61
N GLU A 14 -3.70 -0.37 -4.84
CA GLU A 14 -5.01 -0.73 -4.31
C GLU A 14 -4.82 -1.67 -3.12
N ILE A 15 -5.39 -1.30 -1.98
CA ILE A 15 -5.34 -2.04 -0.72
C ILE A 15 -6.77 -2.43 -0.36
N GLU A 16 -7.01 -3.74 -0.26
CA GLU A 16 -8.23 -4.29 0.28
C GLU A 16 -7.93 -5.06 1.57
N VAL A 17 -8.61 -4.72 2.64
CA VAL A 17 -8.64 -5.50 3.88
C VAL A 17 -10.10 -5.88 4.12
N PRO A 18 -10.50 -7.12 3.78
CA PRO A 18 -11.88 -7.56 3.88
C PRO A 18 -12.47 -7.24 5.26
N ASP A 19 -13.70 -6.74 5.25
CA ASP A 19 -14.47 -6.37 6.44
C ASP A 19 -13.90 -5.24 7.30
N ALA A 20 -12.81 -4.59 6.88
CA ALA A 20 -12.20 -3.48 7.60
C ALA A 20 -12.15 -2.19 6.76
N PHE A 21 -11.40 -2.18 5.67
CA PHE A 21 -11.32 -1.00 4.81
C PHE A 21 -10.81 -1.33 3.40
N TYR A 22 -11.01 -0.36 2.54
CA TYR A 22 -10.57 -0.38 1.16
C TYR A 22 -10.00 1.00 0.81
N CYS A 23 -8.82 1.06 0.19
CA CYS A 23 -8.27 2.32 -0.30
C CYS A 23 -7.41 2.18 -1.55
N VAL A 24 -7.31 3.26 -2.30
CA VAL A 24 -6.44 3.41 -3.46
C VAL A 24 -5.54 4.61 -3.25
N ILE A 25 -4.24 4.43 -3.44
CA ILE A 25 -3.23 5.47 -3.44
C ILE A 25 -2.93 5.84 -4.89
N LYS A 26 -3.22 7.09 -5.25
CA LYS A 26 -2.95 7.66 -6.57
C LYS A 26 -1.85 8.70 -6.48
N LEU A 27 -0.95 8.75 -7.47
CA LEU A 27 -0.04 9.88 -7.65
C LEU A 27 -0.60 10.82 -8.71
N SER A 28 -0.74 12.11 -8.38
CA SER A 28 -1.29 13.13 -9.27
C SER A 28 -0.61 14.45 -9.04
N LYS A 29 0.07 14.98 -10.07
CA LYS A 29 0.84 16.23 -10.02
C LYS A 29 1.87 16.23 -8.89
N GLY A 30 2.54 15.09 -8.68
CA GLY A 30 3.54 14.93 -7.61
C GLY A 30 2.96 14.85 -6.18
N LYS A 31 1.64 14.70 -6.03
CA LYS A 31 0.99 14.51 -4.72
C LYS A 31 0.31 13.15 -4.64
N PHE A 32 0.39 12.52 -3.49
CA PHE A 32 -0.38 11.32 -3.19
C PHE A 32 -1.79 11.69 -2.76
N GLU A 33 -2.78 11.05 -3.39
CA GLU A 33 -4.19 11.14 -3.06
C GLU A 33 -4.67 9.76 -2.61
N VAL A 34 -5.43 9.71 -1.51
CA VAL A 34 -6.08 8.48 -1.05
C VAL A 34 -7.57 8.52 -1.42
N LYS A 35 -8.08 7.47 -2.04
CA LYS A 35 -9.49 7.33 -2.46
C LYS A 35 -10.08 6.02 -1.93
N LYS A 36 -11.40 5.96 -1.80
CA LYS A 36 -12.15 4.78 -1.34
C LYS A 36 -12.91 4.09 -2.47
N GLU A 37 -12.50 4.33 -3.72
CA GLU A 37 -13.15 3.82 -4.94
C GLU A 37 -12.26 2.80 -5.63
N LYS A 38 -12.87 1.83 -6.34
CA LYS A 38 -12.11 0.78 -7.04
C LYS A 38 -11.14 1.33 -8.07
N ALA A 39 -9.88 0.90 -8.00
CA ALA A 39 -8.90 1.25 -9.02
C ALA A 39 -9.29 0.57 -10.35
N LYS A 40 -9.13 1.29 -11.45
CA LYS A 40 -9.35 0.74 -12.79
C LYS A 40 -8.15 -0.08 -13.25
N ASP A 41 -6.95 0.44 -12.99
CA ASP A 41 -5.69 -0.18 -13.41
C ASP A 41 -4.57 0.17 -12.41
N PRO A 42 -4.60 -0.42 -11.20
CA PRO A 42 -3.57 -0.17 -10.19
C PRO A 42 -2.24 -0.81 -10.60
N CYS A 43 -1.11 -0.15 -10.31
CA CYS A 43 0.22 -0.75 -10.51
C CYS A 43 0.41 -1.99 -9.63
N LEU A 44 -0.08 -1.94 -8.40
CA LEU A 44 -0.13 -3.04 -7.44
C LEU A 44 -1.51 -3.04 -6.78
N ALA A 45 -2.19 -4.18 -6.79
CA ALA A 45 -3.37 -4.42 -5.98
C ALA A 45 -3.10 -5.61 -5.07
N PHE A 46 -3.46 -5.48 -3.79
CA PHE A 46 -3.45 -6.62 -2.90
C PHE A 46 -4.64 -6.63 -1.95
N SER A 47 -5.03 -7.85 -1.59
CA SER A 47 -6.09 -8.14 -0.64
C SER A 47 -5.52 -9.02 0.46
N MET A 48 -5.58 -8.60 1.71
CA MET A 48 -5.00 -9.33 2.84
C MET A 48 -5.92 -9.38 4.06
N PRO A 49 -5.88 -10.45 4.89
CA PRO A 49 -6.68 -10.51 6.11
C PRO A 49 -6.35 -9.40 7.09
N PHE A 50 -7.36 -8.89 7.81
CA PHE A 50 -7.20 -7.81 8.79
C PHE A 50 -6.08 -8.07 9.81
N LYS A 51 -5.99 -9.30 10.34
CA LYS A 51 -4.95 -9.67 11.30
C LYS A 51 -3.54 -9.46 10.73
N LEU A 52 -3.28 -9.94 9.51
CA LEU A 52 -1.98 -9.79 8.86
C LEU A 52 -1.68 -8.33 8.53
N PHE A 53 -2.68 -7.58 8.07
CA PHE A 53 -2.55 -6.14 7.82
C PHE A 53 -2.18 -5.39 9.11
N LYS A 54 -2.86 -5.68 10.22
CA LYS A 54 -2.57 -5.08 11.53
C LYS A 54 -1.16 -5.41 12.00
N GLU A 55 -0.72 -6.67 11.90
CA GLU A 55 0.65 -7.06 12.23
C GLU A 55 1.70 -6.38 11.34
N MET A 56 1.39 -6.19 10.05
CA MET A 56 2.22 -5.47 9.11
C MET A 56 2.34 -3.98 9.46
N VAL A 57 1.21 -3.29 9.68
CA VAL A 57 1.22 -1.86 10.03
C VAL A 57 1.92 -1.63 11.37
N LEU A 58 1.77 -2.53 12.34
CA LEU A 58 2.48 -2.49 13.62
C LEU A 58 3.96 -2.92 13.54
N GLY A 59 4.54 -3.07 12.35
CA GLY A 59 5.95 -3.45 12.19
C GLY A 59 6.32 -4.88 12.65
N LYS A 60 5.36 -5.66 13.15
CA LYS A 60 5.56 -7.06 13.58
C LYS A 60 5.81 -7.99 12.40
N HIS A 61 5.36 -7.59 11.22
CA HIS A 61 5.56 -8.30 9.97
C HIS A 61 6.12 -7.33 8.91
N LYS A 62 7.29 -7.61 8.32
CA LYS A 62 7.82 -6.74 7.24
C LYS A 62 6.92 -6.83 6.01
N ILE A 63 6.74 -5.71 5.29
CA ILE A 63 5.80 -5.62 4.16
C ILE A 63 6.01 -6.71 3.11
N ILE A 64 7.26 -6.99 2.75
CA ILE A 64 7.58 -8.00 1.72
C ILE A 64 7.14 -9.41 2.13
N TRP A 65 7.26 -9.73 3.42
CA TRP A 65 6.83 -11.01 3.97
C TRP A 65 5.30 -11.10 4.07
N ALA A 66 4.65 -10.01 4.49
CA ALA A 66 3.20 -9.93 4.53
C ALA A 66 2.60 -10.12 3.13
N LEU A 67 3.17 -9.47 2.11
CA LEU A 67 2.77 -9.64 0.71
C LEU A 67 3.04 -11.05 0.17
N SER A 68 4.03 -11.77 0.72
CA SER A 68 4.35 -13.12 0.30
C SER A 68 3.51 -14.20 1.01
N ASP A 69 2.68 -13.83 1.98
CA ASP A 69 1.84 -14.79 2.69
C ASP A 69 0.77 -15.39 1.75
N LYS A 70 0.56 -16.70 1.86
CA LYS A 70 -0.36 -17.46 1.00
C LYS A 70 -1.83 -16.99 1.07
N SER A 71 -2.21 -16.28 2.13
CA SER A 71 -3.55 -15.72 2.29
C SER A 71 -3.73 -14.39 1.55
N VAL A 72 -2.65 -13.78 1.07
CA VAL A 72 -2.68 -12.53 0.33
C VAL A 72 -2.88 -12.80 -1.15
N ARG A 73 -3.86 -12.11 -1.73
CA ARG A 73 -4.04 -12.09 -3.19
C ARG A 73 -3.37 -10.84 -3.72
N ILE A 74 -2.42 -11.02 -4.64
CA ILE A 74 -1.72 -9.92 -5.30
C ILE A 74 -2.02 -9.94 -6.79
N LYS A 75 -2.22 -8.75 -7.34
CA LYS A 75 -2.29 -8.50 -8.77
C LYS A 75 -1.41 -7.31 -9.10
N SER A 76 -0.44 -7.49 -9.98
CA SER A 76 0.35 -6.40 -10.54
C SER A 76 -0.22 -5.93 -11.87
N CYS A 77 0.07 -4.69 -12.26
CA CYS A 77 -0.26 -4.22 -13.60
C CYS A 77 0.46 -5.06 -14.66
N LYS A 78 -0.21 -5.27 -15.80
CA LYS A 78 0.38 -5.99 -16.95
C LYS A 78 1.49 -5.18 -17.65
N GLN A 79 1.60 -3.89 -17.34
CA GLN A 79 2.60 -3.00 -17.93
C GLN A 79 3.96 -3.26 -17.30
N GLY A 80 5.01 -3.35 -18.13
CA GLY A 80 6.39 -3.43 -17.69
C GLY A 80 6.83 -2.11 -17.06
N ILE A 81 6.46 -1.89 -15.80
CA ILE A 81 6.97 -0.78 -15.01
C ILE A 81 8.44 -1.04 -14.66
N SER A 82 9.23 0.04 -14.63
CA SER A 82 10.67 -0.08 -14.40
C SER A 82 10.97 -0.49 -12.95
N LEU A 83 12.18 -1.00 -12.70
CA LEU A 83 12.61 -1.30 -11.33
C LEU A 83 12.53 -0.07 -10.42
N SER A 84 12.88 1.12 -10.93
CA SER A 84 12.74 2.37 -10.16
C SER A 84 11.31 2.68 -9.76
N ASP A 85 10.33 2.38 -10.63
CA ASP A 85 8.92 2.60 -10.30
C ASP A 85 8.42 1.61 -9.25
N TRP A 86 8.86 0.34 -9.34
CA TRP A 86 8.61 -0.65 -8.29
C TRP A 86 9.20 -0.23 -6.95
N THR A 87 10.42 0.32 -6.93
CA THR A 87 11.02 0.85 -5.71
C THR A 87 10.15 1.95 -5.09
N THR A 88 9.66 2.90 -5.87
CA THR A 88 8.75 3.95 -5.37
C THR A 88 7.46 3.36 -4.78
N ILE A 89 6.86 2.36 -5.43
CA ILE A 89 5.66 1.68 -4.90
C ILE A 89 5.95 1.02 -3.56
N LEU A 90 7.08 0.31 -3.44
CA LEU A 90 7.49 -0.35 -2.20
C LEU A 90 7.85 0.65 -1.10
N GLU A 91 8.46 1.79 -1.43
CA GLU A 91 8.75 2.85 -0.46
C GLU A 91 7.48 3.44 0.15
N ILE A 92 6.44 3.70 -0.67
CA ILE A 92 5.14 4.16 -0.17
C ILE A 92 4.58 3.17 0.86
N LEU A 93 4.69 1.88 0.56
CA LEU A 93 4.25 0.80 1.44
C LEU A 93 5.05 0.75 2.75
N VAL A 94 6.37 0.93 2.70
CA VAL A 94 7.22 1.00 3.90
C VAL A 94 6.85 2.21 4.76
N CYS A 95 6.60 3.38 4.16
CA CYS A 95 6.17 4.56 4.90
C CYS A 95 4.86 4.35 5.68
N ILE A 96 3.94 3.50 5.20
CA ILE A 96 2.73 3.15 5.95
C ILE A 96 3.06 2.42 7.25
N GLN A 97 4.10 1.57 7.26
CA GLN A 97 4.56 0.89 8.47
C GLN A 97 5.20 1.91 9.43
N ASP A 98 6.07 2.78 8.91
CA ASP A 98 6.79 3.77 9.72
C ASP A 98 5.83 4.78 10.40
N LEU A 99 4.74 5.16 9.73
CA LEU A 99 3.73 6.08 10.30
C LEU A 99 3.09 5.54 11.58
N ALA A 100 2.89 4.23 11.69
CA ALA A 100 2.34 3.62 12.89
C ALA A 100 3.38 3.58 14.03
N GLU A 101 4.66 3.39 13.72
CA GLU A 101 5.75 3.44 14.69
C GLU A 101 5.98 4.86 15.21
N MET A 102 5.84 5.87 14.35
CA MET A 102 6.09 7.28 14.69
C MET A 102 4.95 7.96 15.45
N ASN A 103 3.73 7.41 15.43
CA ASN A 103 2.58 7.98 16.13
C ASN A 103 2.05 7.03 17.23
N PRO A 104 2.36 7.29 18.51
CA PRO A 104 1.91 6.45 19.63
C PRO A 104 0.39 6.31 19.75
N GLU A 105 -0.40 7.29 19.30
CA GLU A 105 -1.87 7.20 19.30
C GLU A 105 -2.36 6.21 18.23
N MET A 106 -1.73 6.22 17.05
CA MET A 106 -2.01 5.24 16.00
C MET A 106 -1.66 3.84 16.47
N TRP A 107 -0.50 3.66 17.11
CA TRP A 107 -0.11 2.38 17.70
C TRP A 107 -1.15 1.85 18.69
N ARG A 108 -1.59 2.69 19.63
CA ARG A 108 -2.63 2.34 20.63
C ARG A 108 -3.99 2.04 20.01
N PHE A 109 -4.39 2.79 18.99
CA PHE A 109 -5.61 2.52 18.24
C PHE A 109 -5.57 1.12 17.62
N TRP A 110 -4.47 0.78 16.96
CA TRP A 110 -4.30 -0.53 16.34
C TRP A 110 -4.23 -1.66 17.36
N GLU A 111 -3.59 -1.48 18.52
CA GLU A 111 -3.57 -2.52 19.56
C GLU A 111 -4.97 -2.83 20.12
N THR A 112 -5.79 -1.79 20.34
CA THR A 112 -7.11 -1.91 20.99
C THR A 112 -8.23 -2.39 20.07
N CYS A 113 -8.12 -2.22 18.75
CA CYS A 113 -9.02 -2.84 17.77
C CYS A 113 -8.63 -4.32 17.57
N GLY A 114 -9.08 -5.19 18.49
CA GLY A 114 -8.92 -6.64 18.48
C GLY A 114 -10.13 -7.37 17.91
#